data_AF-A0A7V0JC65-F1
#
_entry.id   AF-A0A7V0JC65-F1
#
_cell.length_a   1.000
_cell.length_b   1.000
_cell.length_c   1.000
_cell.angle_alpha   90.00
_cell.angle_beta   90.00
_cell.angle_gamma   90.00
#
_symmetry.space_group_name_H-M   'P 1'
#
loop_
_entity.id
_entity.type
_entity.pdbx_description
1 polymer ?
#
loop_
_entity_poly.entity_id
_entity_poly.type
_entity_poly.pdbx_seq_one_letter_code
_entity_poly.pdbx_strand_id
1 'polypeptide(L)' 'MRVAIGIDIGGTNTKFVLVSEDGKVLRSEQIPTPSVSDDDKEKMDDLLVKNLRAFLSKGEESGI' A
#
# COMPACT_ATOMS: atom_id res chain seq x y z
N MET A 1 11.11 -17.15 2.82
CA MET A 1 10.18 -16.82 1.72
C MET A 1 10.51 -15.41 1.24
N ARG A 2 10.78 -15.22 -0.06
CA ARG A 2 10.97 -13.87 -0.63
C ARG A 2 9.62 -13.36 -1.11
N VAL A 3 9.37 -12.08 -0.86
CA VAL A 3 8.17 -11.37 -1.31
C VAL A 3 8.60 -10.07 -1.97
N ALA A 4 7.75 -9.55 -2.86
CA ALA A 4 7.89 -8.21 -3.41
C ALA A 4 6.58 -7.44 -3.25
N ILE A 5 6.68 -6.11 -3.31
CA ILE A 5 5.54 -5.20 -3.22
C ILE A 5 5.43 -4.46 -4.54
N GLY A 6 4.30 -4.62 -5.23
CA GLY A 6 3.89 -3.78 -6.33
C GLY A 6 3.13 -2.56 -5.80
N ILE A 7 3.49 -1.38 -6.28
CA ILE A 7 2.80 -0.12 -5.97
C ILE A 7 2.42 0.53 -7.29
N ASP A 8 1.13 0.77 -7.47
CA ASP A 8 0.58 1.50 -8.61
C ASP A 8 -0.15 2.75 -8.09
N ILE A 9 0.39 3.93 -8.40
CA ILE A 9 -0.10 5.22 -7.88
C ILE A 9 -0.87 5.91 -9.02
N GLY A 10 -2.19 5.77 -9.03
CA GLY A 10 -3.06 6.51 -9.92
C GLY A 10 -3.52 7.84 -9.32
N GLY A 11 -4.15 8.70 -10.13
CA GLY A 11 -4.71 9.97 -9.64
C GLY A 11 -5.93 9.80 -8.72
N THR A 12 -6.67 8.69 -8.85
CA THR A 12 -7.88 8.42 -8.05
C THR A 12 -7.66 7.33 -7.02
N ASN A 13 -6.88 6.29 -7.37
CA ASN A 13 -6.62 5.18 -6.47
C ASN A 13 -5.15 4.76 -6.53
N THR A 14 -4.63 4.37 -5.36
CA THR A 14 -3.36 3.67 -5.21
C THR A 14 -3.64 2.20 -4.94
N LYS A 15 -2.93 1.30 -5.64
CA LYS A 15 -3.01 -0.15 -5.43
C LYS A 15 -1.69 -0.67 -4.85
N PHE A 16 -1.81 -1.46 -3.78
CA PHE A 16 -0.71 -2.20 -3.19
C PHE A 16 -0.91 -3.70 -3.41
N VAL A 17 0.14 -4.38 -3.85
CA VAL A 17 0.10 -5.82 -4.10
C VAL A 17 1.31 -6.48 -3.46
N LEU A 18 1.09 -7.48 -2.62
CA LEU A 18 2.14 -8.36 -2.13
C LEU A 18 2.18 -9.61 -3.02
N VAL A 19 3.36 -9.92 -3.55
CA VAL A 19 3.57 -11.07 -4.44
C VAL A 19 4.67 -11.98 -3.90
N SER A 20 4.51 -13.28 -4.09
CA SER A 20 5.58 -14.26 -3.86
C SER A 20 6.59 -14.25 -5.01
N GLU A 21 7.73 -14.90 -4.79
CA GLU A 21 8.83 -14.98 -5.77
C GLU A 21 8.46 -15.67 -7.10
N ASP A 22 7.42 -16.50 -7.11
CA ASP A 22 6.86 -17.14 -8.31
C ASP A 22 5.84 -16.26 -9.05
N GLY A 23 5.62 -15.02 -8.57
CA GLY A 23 4.70 -14.05 -9.17
C GLY A 23 3.24 -14.21 -8.73
N LYS A 24 2.92 -15.12 -7.81
CA LYS A 24 1.56 -15.25 -7.28
C LYS A 24 1.20 -14.06 -6.39
N VAL A 25 0.01 -13.51 -6.59
CA VAL A 25 -0.56 -12.47 -5.71
C VAL A 25 -0.95 -13.11 -4.38
N LEU A 26 -0.28 -12.68 -3.31
CA LEU A 26 -0.59 -13.08 -1.94
C LEU A 26 -1.68 -12.18 -1.34
N ARG A 27 -1.62 -10.88 -1.65
CA ARG A 27 -2.61 -9.91 -1.19
C ARG A 27 -2.64 -8.69 -2.11
N SER A 28 -3.81 -8.09 -2.27
CA SER A 28 -4.00 -6.85 -3.01
C SER A 28 -4.99 -5.97 -2.29
N GLU A 29 -4.68 -4.68 -2.17
CA GLU A 29 -5.61 -3.66 -1.69
C GLU A 29 -5.57 -2.46 -2.61
N GLN A 30 -6.75 -1.87 -2.82
CA GLN A 30 -6.91 -0.62 -3.55
C GLN A 30 -7.51 0.38 -2.59
N ILE A 31 -6.90 1.55 -2.50
CA ILE A 31 -7.35 2.64 -1.65
C ILE A 31 -7.42 3.94 -2.46
N PRO A 32 -8.28 4.90 -2.09
CA PRO A 32 -8.24 6.21 -2.70
C PRO A 32 -6.85 6.84 -2.58
N THR A 33 -6.38 7.42 -3.68
CA THR A 33 -5.15 8.22 -3.68
C THR A 33 -5.38 9.43 -2.79
N PRO A 34 -4.52 9.67 -1.78
CA PRO A 34 -4.65 10.87 -0.97
C PRO A 34 -4.64 12.12 -1.86
N SER A 35 -5.58 13.03 -1.59
CA SER A 35 -5.60 14.35 -2.19
C SER A 35 -5.14 15.33 -1.12
N VAL A 36 -4.04 16.04 -1.39
CA VAL A 36 -3.47 17.02 -0.49
C VAL A 36 -3.23 18.33 -1.21
N SER A 37 -3.25 19.41 -0.45
CA SER A 37 -2.90 20.78 -0.83
C SER A 37 -1.60 21.21 -0.15
N ASP A 38 -1.03 22.34 -0.58
CA ASP A 38 0.22 22.85 -0.01
C ASP A 38 0.08 23.26 1.47
N ASP A 39 -1.12 23.61 1.92
CA ASP A 39 -1.42 23.99 3.30
C ASP A 39 -1.68 22.78 4.22
N ASP A 40 -1.84 21.58 3.66
CA ASP A 40 -2.09 20.38 4.46
C ASP A 40 -0.84 20.00 5.28
N LYS A 41 -1.10 19.62 6.54
CA LYS A 41 -0.05 19.22 7.50
C LYS A 41 0.62 17.90 7.14
N GLU A 42 -0.16 16.92 6.69
CA GLU A 42 0.35 15.63 6.19
C GLU A 42 0.54 15.76 4.67
N LYS A 43 1.71 15.38 4.16
CA LYS A 43 2.01 15.42 2.74
C LYS A 43 1.66 14.09 2.06
N MET A 44 1.65 14.11 0.73
CA MET A 44 1.25 12.96 -0.10
C MET A 44 2.09 11.72 0.21
N ASP A 45 3.40 11.90 0.37
CA ASP A 45 4.35 10.86 0.76
C ASP A 45 4.09 10.33 2.16
N ASP A 46 3.82 11.18 3.15
CA ASP A 46 3.44 10.75 4.51
C ASP A 46 2.23 9.81 4.49
N LEU A 47 1.19 10.21 3.74
CA LEU A 47 -0.05 9.45 3.62
C LEU A 47 0.16 8.14 2.85
N LEU A 48 0.96 8.14 1.77
CA LEU A 48 1.32 6.92 1.05
C LEU A 48 2.11 5.95 1.92
N VAL A 49 3.07 6.44 2.71
CA VAL A 49 3.85 5.62 3.65
C VAL A 49 2.95 5.05 4.74
N LYS A 50 2.06 5.86 5.31
CA LYS A 50 1.07 5.42 6.31
C LYS A 50 0.16 4.32 5.76
N ASN A 51 -0.31 4.48 4.53
CA ASN A 51 -1.15 3.51 3.84
C ASN A 51 -0.39 2.20 3.53
N LEU A 52 0.86 2.30 3.07
CA LEU A 52 1.71 1.13 2.85
C LEU A 52 1.99 0.38 4.16
N ARG A 53 2.25 1.09 5.26
CA ARG A 53 2.41 0.47 6.58
C ARG A 53 1.14 -0.23 7.02
N ALA A 54 -0.02 0.41 6.91
CA ALA A 54 -1.31 -0.20 7.22
C ALA A 54 -1.57 -1.44 6.36
N PHE A 55 -1.20 -1.39 5.07
CA PHE A 55 -1.19 -2.58 4.22
C PHE A 55 -0.27 -3.65 4.83
N LEU A 56 1.00 -3.40 5.08
CA LEU A 56 1.91 -4.44 5.59
C LEU A 56 1.49 -5.03 6.96
N SER A 57 1.00 -4.21 7.89
CA SER A 57 0.61 -4.64 9.23
C SER A 57 -0.63 -5.52 9.30
N LYS A 58 -1.60 -5.39 8.37
CA LYS A 58 -2.78 -6.29 8.34
C LYS A 58 -2.42 -7.77 8.10
N GLY A 59 -1.20 -8.07 7.64
CA GLY A 59 -0.70 -9.44 7.55
C GLY A 59 -0.29 -10.06 8.90
N GLU A 60 -0.12 -9.26 9.95
CA GLU A 60 0.28 -9.72 11.29
C GLU A 60 -0.90 -10.25 12.12
N GLU A 61 -2.13 -9.82 11.82
CA GLU A 61 -3.35 -10.22 12.56
C GLU A 61 -3.91 -11.60 12.14
N SER A 62 -3.39 -12.20 11.08
CA SER A 62 -3.85 -13.50 10.54
C SER A 62 -2.91 -14.65 10.90
N GLY A 63 -2.20 -14.54 12.03
CA GLY A 63 -1.35 -15.60 12.60
C GLY A 63 -2.06 -16.95 12.69
N ILE A 64 -1.79 -17.80 11.70
CA ILE A 64 -1.78 -19.25 11.80
C ILE A 64 -0.37 -19.65 12.22
#